data_AF-A0A957H0H9-F1
#
_entry.id   AF-A0A957H0H9-F1
#
_cell.length_a   1.000
_cell.length_b   1.000
_cell.length_c   1.000
_cell.angle_alpha   90.00
_cell.angle_beta   90.00
_cell.angle_gamma   90.00
#
_symmetry.space_group_name_H-M   'P 1'
#
loop_
_entity.id
_entity.type
_entity.pdbx_description
1 polymer ?
#
loop_
_entity_poly.entity_id
_entity_poly.type
_entity_poly.pdbx_seq_one_letter_code
_entity_poly.pdbx_strand_id
1 'polypeptide(L)'
;MSTASSSFPITVPTRLLDKYMLPKVALTVITVASFIGVWLTMTTHGAGTWLQVSTRWLHLISFAALAGGYMWKGLFARPAQKPAQSPYFAHFSAASFARFRRVTQIALPILVITAVFDLFRFSAWGIGWLASLEIGLIAAITITVGLDAYRHRQDDPFGELNVARLAMILLLLAALVQGGFDVLPTQGGGVWPLLVRWLHLAAFGLWFGGAVWNIFITVPAARSIVSVPVVVAAGQQLERFRIAVRIILPTLIITGFIQAYRYVGLNVNALTASPFGWLITIKLILVGILIIVFLTCPMWRACSPISGMCKLDELYTREQK
;
A
#
# COMPACT_ATOMS: atom_id res chain seq x y z
N MET A 1 -46.63 20.15 25.99
CA MET A 1 -45.20 20.03 26.32
C MET A 1 -44.97 18.66 26.93
N SER A 2 -44.24 17.78 26.25
CA SER A 2 -43.70 16.55 26.85
C SER A 2 -42.38 16.24 26.15
N THR A 3 -41.28 16.55 26.83
CA THR A 3 -39.90 16.29 26.40
C THR A 3 -39.55 14.86 26.74
N ALA A 4 -39.73 13.94 25.80
CA ALA A 4 -39.17 12.61 25.90
C ALA A 4 -37.66 12.67 25.60
N SER A 5 -36.84 12.77 26.63
CA SER A 5 -35.40 12.47 26.54
C SER A 5 -35.24 10.97 26.33
N SER A 6 -34.92 10.54 25.11
CA SER A 6 -34.37 9.20 24.92
C SER A 6 -32.87 9.23 25.22
N SER A 7 -32.53 8.82 26.43
CA SER A 7 -31.17 8.47 26.81
C SER A 7 -30.80 7.16 26.10
N PHE A 8 -30.12 7.25 24.95
CA PHE A 8 -29.43 6.09 24.39
C PHE A 8 -28.28 5.70 25.35
N PRO A 9 -28.25 4.46 25.87
CA PRO A 9 -27.15 4.01 26.69
C PRO A 9 -25.88 3.91 25.82
N ILE A 10 -24.84 4.64 26.22
CA ILE A 10 -23.51 4.60 25.59
C ILE A 10 -22.79 3.32 26.05
N THR A 11 -23.17 2.18 25.48
CA THR A 11 -22.42 0.90 25.55
C THR A 11 -21.75 0.55 24.21
N VAL A 12 -21.66 1.54 23.31
CA VAL A 12 -21.24 1.40 21.90
C VAL A 12 -19.72 1.40 21.61
N PRO A 13 -18.78 1.84 22.47
CA PRO A 13 -17.38 2.01 22.01
C PRO A 13 -16.66 0.69 21.71
N THR A 14 -16.98 -0.42 22.37
CA THR A 14 -16.28 -1.71 22.19
C THR A 14 -16.65 -2.42 20.89
N ARG A 15 -17.93 -2.45 20.49
CA ARG A 15 -18.36 -3.09 19.22
C ARG A 15 -17.92 -2.35 17.94
N LEU A 16 -17.67 -1.04 18.02
CA LEU A 16 -17.14 -0.26 16.88
C LEU A 16 -15.63 -0.49 16.68
N LEU A 17 -14.90 -0.86 17.73
CA LEU A 17 -13.45 -1.09 17.67
C LEU A 17 -13.10 -2.46 17.07
N ASP A 18 -13.92 -3.49 17.30
CA ASP A 18 -13.69 -4.84 16.73
C ASP A 18 -13.74 -4.88 15.19
N LYS A 19 -14.51 -3.98 14.55
CA LYS A 19 -14.57 -3.90 13.07
C LYS A 19 -13.24 -3.48 12.42
N TYR A 20 -12.27 -3.01 13.19
CA TYR A 20 -10.96 -2.55 12.69
C TYR A 20 -9.83 -3.55 12.86
N MET A 21 -10.08 -4.70 13.47
CA MET A 21 -9.02 -5.67 13.74
C MET A 21 -8.56 -6.39 12.47
N LEU A 22 -9.49 -6.80 11.60
CA LEU A 22 -9.15 -7.60 10.41
C LEU A 22 -8.23 -6.88 9.40
N PRO A 23 -8.45 -5.60 9.03
CA PRO A 23 -7.50 -4.89 8.17
C PRO A 23 -6.11 -4.72 8.80
N LYS A 24 -6.03 -4.53 10.12
CA LYS A 24 -4.76 -4.43 10.85
C LYS A 24 -4.03 -5.78 10.91
N VAL A 25 -4.78 -6.87 11.11
CA VAL A 25 -4.24 -8.23 11.03
C VAL A 25 -3.71 -8.49 9.62
N ALA A 26 -4.47 -8.18 8.58
CA ALA A 26 -4.01 -8.33 7.19
C ALA A 26 -2.73 -7.51 6.92
N LEU A 27 -2.67 -6.26 7.40
CA LEU A 27 -1.47 -5.44 7.29
C LEU A 27 -0.27 -6.09 8.01
N THR A 28 -0.48 -6.61 9.22
CA THR A 28 0.56 -7.29 10.00
C THR A 28 1.08 -8.53 9.27
N VAL A 29 0.16 -9.36 8.77
CA VAL A 29 0.50 -10.59 8.04
C VAL A 29 1.30 -10.28 6.79
N ILE A 30 0.91 -9.27 5.98
CA ILE A 30 1.72 -8.91 4.81
C ILE A 30 3.08 -8.33 5.21
N THR A 31 3.16 -7.60 6.32
CA THR A 31 4.39 -6.95 6.78
C THR A 31 5.42 -8.01 7.16
N VAL A 32 4.98 -9.07 7.84
CA VAL A 32 5.80 -10.25 8.15
C VAL A 32 6.14 -11.04 6.88
N ALA A 33 5.16 -11.29 6.01
CA ALA A 33 5.38 -12.04 4.77
C ALA A 33 6.35 -11.33 3.81
N SER A 34 6.33 -9.99 3.78
CA SER A 34 7.27 -9.19 2.99
C SER A 34 8.67 -9.22 3.60
N PHE A 35 8.80 -9.14 4.92
CA PHE A 35 10.10 -9.31 5.61
C PHE A 35 10.74 -10.65 5.30
N ILE A 36 9.98 -11.76 5.42
CA ILE A 36 10.44 -13.10 5.03
C ILE A 36 10.82 -13.13 3.55
N GLY A 37 10.04 -12.48 2.69
CA GLY A 37 10.35 -12.36 1.26
C GLY A 37 11.68 -11.68 1.00
N VAL A 38 11.98 -10.58 1.71
CA VAL A 38 13.27 -9.89 1.60
C VAL A 38 14.40 -10.74 2.15
N TRP A 39 14.18 -11.43 3.27
CA TRP A 39 15.16 -12.36 3.84
C TRP A 39 15.55 -13.45 2.82
N LEU A 40 14.55 -14.07 2.17
CA LEU A 40 14.76 -15.05 1.11
C LEU A 40 15.54 -14.46 -0.08
N THR A 41 15.18 -13.28 -0.56
CA THR A 41 15.90 -12.64 -1.67
C THR A 41 17.34 -12.26 -1.29
N MET A 42 17.56 -11.71 -0.10
CA MET A 42 18.87 -11.24 0.31
C MET A 42 19.83 -12.39 0.63
N THR A 43 19.32 -13.49 1.18
CA THR A 43 20.14 -14.71 1.39
C THR A 43 20.61 -15.33 0.08
N THR A 44 19.83 -15.25 -1.00
CA THR A 44 20.28 -15.75 -2.32
C THR A 44 21.34 -14.86 -2.96
N HIS A 45 21.49 -13.63 -2.50
CA HIS A 45 22.61 -12.74 -2.84
C HIS A 45 23.84 -12.95 -1.94
N GLY A 46 23.81 -13.91 -1.02
CA GLY A 46 24.85 -14.08 0.01
C GLY A 46 24.82 -13.00 1.10
N ALA A 47 23.73 -12.23 1.20
CA ALA A 47 23.61 -11.05 2.08
C ALA A 47 22.53 -11.25 3.15
N GLY A 48 22.69 -12.27 3.99
CA GLY A 48 21.68 -12.70 4.97
C GLY A 48 21.79 -12.06 6.37
N THR A 49 22.61 -11.02 6.56
CA THR A 49 22.73 -10.40 7.89
C THR A 49 21.50 -9.57 8.25
N TRP A 50 21.17 -9.48 9.54
CA TRP A 50 20.03 -8.69 10.02
C TRP A 50 20.04 -7.24 9.52
N LEU A 51 21.21 -6.59 9.51
CA LEU A 51 21.33 -5.22 9.05
C LEU A 51 21.01 -5.09 7.55
N GLN A 52 21.53 -6.00 6.72
CA GLN A 52 21.28 -6.00 5.27
C GLN A 52 19.80 -6.24 4.97
N VAL A 53 19.20 -7.24 5.61
CA VAL A 53 17.79 -7.60 5.40
C VAL A 53 16.86 -6.49 5.89
N SER A 54 17.07 -5.98 7.11
CA SER A 54 16.23 -4.91 7.67
C SER A 54 16.32 -3.62 6.87
N THR A 55 17.51 -3.24 6.40
CA THR A 55 17.69 -2.05 5.56
C THR A 55 16.94 -2.19 4.24
N ARG A 56 17.08 -3.34 3.58
CA ARG A 56 16.37 -3.64 2.32
C ARG A 56 14.85 -3.68 2.52
N TRP A 57 14.40 -4.25 3.63
CA TRP A 57 12.98 -4.31 3.95
C TRP A 57 12.40 -2.93 4.25
N LEU A 58 13.11 -2.09 5.01
CA LEU A 58 12.71 -0.71 5.27
C LEU A 58 12.64 0.12 3.97
N HIS A 59 13.58 -0.09 3.04
CA HIS A 59 13.48 0.48 1.69
C HIS A 59 12.16 0.07 1.04
N LEU A 60 11.89 -1.23 0.91
CA LEU A 60 10.70 -1.70 0.19
C LEU A 60 9.38 -1.31 0.89
N ILE A 61 9.35 -1.24 2.21
CA ILE A 61 8.17 -0.79 2.97
C ILE A 61 7.92 0.72 2.81
N SER A 62 8.97 1.54 2.86
CA SER A 62 8.85 2.98 2.64
C SER A 62 8.47 3.29 1.19
N PHE A 63 9.07 2.60 0.22
CA PHE A 63 8.65 2.59 -1.18
C PHE A 63 7.16 2.22 -1.31
N ALA A 64 6.74 1.13 -0.67
CA ALA A 64 5.37 0.66 -0.75
C ALA A 64 4.35 1.65 -0.18
N ALA A 65 4.63 2.20 1.00
CA ALA A 65 3.80 3.23 1.63
C ALA A 65 3.61 4.46 0.71
N LEU A 66 4.69 4.91 0.08
CA LEU A 66 4.66 6.04 -0.86
C LEU A 66 3.93 5.67 -2.16
N ALA A 67 4.25 4.54 -2.78
CA ALA A 67 3.70 4.13 -4.08
C ALA A 67 2.18 3.97 -4.01
N GLY A 68 1.66 3.19 -3.05
CA GLY A 68 0.23 3.02 -2.89
C GLY A 68 -0.48 4.28 -2.39
N GLY A 69 0.19 5.11 -1.59
CA GLY A 69 -0.37 6.40 -1.15
C GLY A 69 -0.50 7.40 -2.30
N TYR A 70 0.51 7.50 -3.17
CA TYR A 70 0.46 8.34 -4.37
C TYR A 70 -0.47 7.81 -5.46
N MET A 71 -0.63 6.48 -5.57
CA MET A 71 -1.72 5.89 -6.37
C MET A 71 -3.08 6.36 -5.87
N TRP A 72 -3.31 6.30 -4.55
CA TRP A 72 -4.58 6.74 -3.98
C TRP A 72 -4.84 8.22 -4.23
N LYS A 73 -3.85 9.06 -3.87
CA LYS A 73 -3.89 10.50 -4.06
C LYS A 73 -4.14 10.84 -5.53
N GLY A 74 -3.34 10.30 -6.46
CA GLY A 74 -3.37 10.70 -7.86
C GLY A 74 -4.51 10.11 -8.70
N LEU A 75 -5.00 8.91 -8.37
CA LEU A 75 -5.96 8.18 -9.21
C LEU A 75 -7.36 8.06 -8.59
N PHE A 76 -7.45 7.92 -7.27
CA PHE A 76 -8.72 7.60 -6.60
C PHE A 76 -9.40 8.81 -5.97
N ALA A 77 -8.66 9.78 -5.44
CA ALA A 77 -9.24 11.06 -5.02
C ALA A 77 -9.70 11.85 -6.25
N ARG A 78 -11.00 12.16 -6.32
CA ARG A 78 -11.60 12.95 -7.41
C ARG A 78 -12.60 13.95 -6.84
N PRO A 79 -12.84 15.09 -7.53
CA PRO A 79 -13.90 16.02 -7.16
C PRO A 79 -15.27 15.35 -7.19
N ALA A 80 -16.22 15.95 -6.47
CA ALA A 80 -17.60 15.48 -6.46
C ALA A 80 -18.22 15.63 -7.87
N GLN A 81 -19.08 14.68 -8.25
CA GLN A 81 -19.88 14.79 -9.48
C GLN A 81 -21.02 15.80 -9.33
N LYS A 82 -21.57 15.94 -8.10
CA LYS A 82 -22.66 16.86 -7.79
C LYS A 82 -22.10 18.13 -7.16
N PRO A 83 -22.45 19.34 -7.64
CA PRO A 83 -21.96 20.61 -7.09
C PRO A 83 -22.22 20.75 -5.58
N ALA A 84 -23.39 20.32 -5.11
CA ALA A 84 -23.77 20.38 -3.69
C ALA A 84 -22.86 19.55 -2.76
N GLN A 85 -22.15 18.55 -3.29
CA GLN A 85 -21.24 17.68 -2.52
C GLN A 85 -19.77 18.13 -2.60
N SER A 86 -19.45 19.06 -3.52
CA SER A 86 -18.09 19.54 -3.77
C SER A 86 -17.33 19.98 -2.51
N PRO A 87 -17.89 20.83 -1.61
CA PRO A 87 -17.14 21.28 -0.43
C PRO A 87 -16.81 20.12 0.52
N TYR A 88 -17.68 19.12 0.64
CA TYR A 88 -17.43 17.96 1.50
C TYR A 88 -16.33 17.05 0.94
N PHE A 89 -16.33 16.83 -0.38
CA PHE A 89 -15.30 16.04 -1.05
C PHE A 89 -13.93 16.73 -0.98
N ALA A 90 -13.89 18.05 -1.20
CA ALA A 90 -12.68 18.84 -1.06
C ALA A 90 -12.16 18.80 0.38
N HIS A 91 -13.02 19.06 1.36
CA HIS A 91 -12.63 19.04 2.77
C HIS A 91 -12.11 17.66 3.22
N PHE A 92 -12.78 16.57 2.83
CA PHE A 92 -12.34 15.22 3.12
C PHE A 92 -11.00 14.87 2.43
N SER A 93 -10.84 15.27 1.17
CA SER A 93 -9.59 15.01 0.42
C SER A 93 -8.43 15.81 0.99
N ALA A 94 -8.64 17.08 1.34
CA ALA A 94 -7.64 17.92 2.00
C ALA A 94 -7.21 17.34 3.36
N ALA A 95 -8.16 16.86 4.17
CA ALA A 95 -7.86 16.20 5.44
C ALA A 95 -7.06 14.90 5.26
N SER A 96 -7.43 14.09 4.25
CA SER A 96 -6.70 12.88 3.90
C SER A 96 -5.28 13.20 3.42
N PHE A 97 -5.11 14.20 2.55
CA PHE A 97 -3.81 14.61 2.03
C PHE A 97 -2.92 15.17 3.13
N ALA A 98 -3.46 15.97 4.04
CA ALA A 98 -2.71 16.48 5.19
C ALA A 98 -2.17 15.35 6.09
N ARG A 99 -2.94 14.26 6.28
CA ARG A 99 -2.47 13.06 6.99
C ARG A 99 -1.42 12.30 6.19
N PHE A 100 -1.64 12.12 4.89
CA PHE A 100 -0.66 11.45 4.03
C PHE A 100 0.69 12.17 4.03
N ARG A 101 0.72 13.50 3.98
CA ARG A 101 1.96 14.26 4.04
C ARG A 101 2.80 13.95 5.27
N ARG A 102 2.18 13.72 6.44
CA ARG A 102 2.91 13.30 7.65
C ARG A 102 3.55 11.93 7.49
N VAL A 103 2.85 10.99 6.83
CA VAL A 103 3.42 9.68 6.49
C VAL A 103 4.57 9.86 5.50
N THR A 104 4.40 10.70 4.48
CA THR A 104 5.44 11.00 3.48
C THR A 104 6.69 11.62 4.09
N GLN A 105 6.54 12.54 5.05
CA GLN A 105 7.64 13.18 5.76
C GLN A 105 8.51 12.19 6.55
N ILE A 106 7.97 11.03 6.90
CA ILE A 106 8.70 9.95 7.58
C ILE A 106 9.21 8.93 6.56
N ALA A 107 8.34 8.50 5.64
CA ALA A 107 8.66 7.45 4.68
C ALA A 107 9.69 7.90 3.64
N LEU A 108 9.69 9.17 3.20
CA LEU A 108 10.64 9.66 2.20
C LEU A 108 12.10 9.65 2.72
N PRO A 109 12.43 10.19 3.91
CA PRO A 109 13.79 10.08 4.43
C PRO A 109 14.25 8.64 4.61
N ILE A 110 13.37 7.74 5.08
CA ILE A 110 13.69 6.31 5.20
C ILE A 110 14.00 5.73 3.83
N LEU A 111 13.16 6.01 2.81
CA LEU A 111 13.38 5.57 1.44
C LEU A 111 14.74 6.04 0.92
N VAL A 112 15.04 7.34 1.03
CA VAL A 112 16.27 7.92 0.51
C VAL A 112 17.51 7.32 1.20
N ILE A 113 17.52 7.27 2.53
CA ILE A 113 18.66 6.72 3.29
C ILE A 113 18.88 5.26 2.92
N THR A 114 17.82 4.45 2.94
CA THR A 114 17.94 3.01 2.65
C THR A 114 18.25 2.74 1.17
N ALA A 115 17.81 3.58 0.24
CA ALA A 115 18.18 3.52 -1.17
C ALA A 115 19.66 3.84 -1.40
N VAL A 116 20.24 4.80 -0.67
CA VAL A 116 21.69 5.06 -0.67
C VAL A 116 22.47 3.83 -0.19
N PHE A 117 22.03 3.17 0.88
CA PHE A 117 22.65 1.92 1.35
C PHE A 117 22.57 0.80 0.32
N ASP A 118 21.43 0.63 -0.34
CA ASP A 118 21.26 -0.35 -1.41
C ASP A 118 22.19 -0.02 -2.59
N LEU A 119 22.30 1.26 -2.96
CA LEU A 119 23.18 1.71 -4.04
C LEU A 119 24.65 1.36 -3.77
N PHE A 120 25.16 1.65 -2.57
CA PHE A 120 26.53 1.27 -2.20
C PHE A 120 26.73 -0.24 -2.27
N ARG A 121 25.75 -1.01 -1.77
CA ARG A 121 25.82 -2.47 -1.75
C ARG A 121 25.83 -3.07 -3.16
N PHE A 122 24.86 -2.71 -3.99
CA PHE A 122 24.73 -3.25 -5.35
C PHE A 122 25.86 -2.75 -6.27
N SER A 123 26.41 -1.57 -6.02
CA SER A 123 27.61 -1.09 -6.72
C SER A 123 28.83 -1.95 -6.37
N ALA A 124 29.01 -2.32 -5.10
CA ALA A 124 30.07 -3.22 -4.67
C ALA A 124 29.94 -4.65 -5.26
N TRP A 125 28.74 -5.05 -5.68
CA TRP A 125 28.48 -6.32 -6.37
C TRP A 125 28.64 -6.24 -7.89
N GLY A 126 29.21 -5.16 -8.43
CA GLY A 126 29.54 -5.03 -9.84
C GLY A 126 28.39 -4.58 -10.74
N ILE A 127 27.26 -4.14 -10.18
CA ILE A 127 26.08 -3.67 -10.93
C ILE A 127 25.97 -2.13 -10.86
N GLY A 128 27.12 -1.46 -10.71
CA GLY A 128 27.21 -0.01 -10.55
C GLY A 128 26.72 0.79 -11.77
N TRP A 129 26.56 0.18 -12.95
CA TRP A 129 25.99 0.85 -14.11
C TRP A 129 24.51 1.23 -13.92
N LEU A 130 23.76 0.49 -13.09
CA LEU A 130 22.41 0.87 -12.67
C LEU A 130 22.41 1.98 -11.61
N ALA A 131 23.55 2.25 -10.96
CA ALA A 131 23.62 3.23 -9.89
C ALA A 131 23.31 4.65 -10.38
N SER A 132 23.72 5.02 -11.60
CA SER A 132 23.41 6.34 -12.16
C SER A 132 21.90 6.54 -12.36
N LEU A 133 21.20 5.52 -12.86
CA LEU A 133 19.75 5.53 -13.03
C LEU A 133 19.05 5.61 -11.67
N GLU A 134 19.51 4.83 -10.69
CA GLU A 134 18.97 4.86 -9.33
C GLU A 134 19.19 6.23 -8.67
N ILE A 135 20.38 6.85 -8.80
CA ILE A 135 20.65 8.20 -8.29
C ILE A 135 19.68 9.21 -8.91
N GLY A 136 19.50 9.16 -10.23
CA GLY A 136 18.57 10.03 -10.94
C GLY A 136 17.13 9.87 -10.44
N LEU A 137 16.69 8.62 -10.22
CA LEU A 137 15.36 8.32 -9.68
C LEU A 137 15.20 8.76 -8.22
N ILE A 138 16.18 8.50 -7.35
CA ILE A 138 16.16 8.96 -5.96
C ILE A 138 16.05 10.49 -5.92
N ALA A 139 16.83 11.20 -6.73
CA ALA A 139 16.78 12.66 -6.81
C ALA A 139 15.40 13.14 -7.30
N ALA A 140 14.91 12.58 -8.41
CA ALA A 140 13.60 12.94 -8.98
C ALA A 140 12.44 12.65 -8.02
N ILE A 141 12.46 11.50 -7.34
CA ILE A 141 11.48 11.12 -6.31
C ILE A 141 11.58 12.09 -5.14
N THR A 142 12.77 12.36 -4.63
CA THR A 142 12.98 13.26 -3.48
C THR A 142 12.47 14.66 -3.77
N ILE A 143 12.75 15.20 -4.95
CA ILE A 143 12.26 16.51 -5.38
C ILE A 143 10.74 16.47 -5.53
N THR A 144 10.19 15.52 -6.29
CA THR A 144 8.75 15.48 -6.59
C THR A 144 7.90 15.23 -5.35
N VAL A 145 8.27 14.21 -4.56
CA VAL A 145 7.60 13.84 -3.31
C VAL A 145 7.84 14.89 -2.23
N GLY A 146 9.05 15.47 -2.16
CA GLY A 146 9.37 16.57 -1.24
C GLY A 146 8.55 17.82 -1.54
N LEU A 147 8.44 18.22 -2.81
CA LEU A 147 7.57 19.31 -3.24
C LEU A 147 6.12 19.04 -2.83
N ASP A 148 5.60 17.84 -3.05
CA ASP A 148 4.24 17.49 -2.63
C ASP A 148 4.04 17.50 -1.10
N ALA A 149 5.04 17.03 -0.34
CA ALA A 149 4.98 16.91 1.11
C ALA A 149 5.13 18.24 1.86
N TYR A 150 5.93 19.16 1.33
CA TYR A 150 6.33 20.39 2.02
C TYR A 150 5.76 21.67 1.39
N ARG A 151 5.17 21.61 0.19
CA ARG A 151 4.52 22.78 -0.41
C ARG A 151 3.32 23.24 0.43
N HIS A 152 3.14 24.56 0.49
CA HIS A 152 1.99 25.18 1.14
C HIS A 152 0.67 24.57 0.64
N ARG A 153 -0.31 24.43 1.52
CA ARG A 153 -1.61 23.83 1.18
C ARG A 153 -2.29 24.70 0.13
N GLN A 154 -2.73 24.07 -0.96
CA GLN A 154 -3.58 24.74 -1.94
C GLN A 154 -5.02 24.78 -1.40
N ASP A 155 -5.76 25.83 -1.78
CA ASP A 155 -7.18 25.95 -1.45
C ASP A 155 -8.00 24.84 -2.11
N ASP A 156 -7.59 24.40 -3.32
CA ASP A 156 -8.14 23.23 -3.99
C ASP A 156 -7.19 22.02 -3.82
N PRO A 157 -7.58 20.97 -3.06
CA PRO A 157 -6.76 19.77 -2.92
C PRO A 157 -6.54 19.03 -4.25
N PHE A 158 -7.43 19.20 -5.24
CA PHE A 158 -7.33 18.48 -6.52
C PHE A 158 -6.28 19.07 -7.48
N GLY A 159 -5.72 20.24 -7.18
CA GLY A 159 -4.57 20.79 -7.91
C GLY A 159 -3.29 19.96 -7.76
N GLU A 160 -3.18 19.17 -6.69
CA GLU A 160 -1.99 18.36 -6.37
C GLU A 160 -1.97 16.99 -7.07
N LEU A 161 -3.02 16.62 -7.80
CA LEU A 161 -3.17 15.28 -8.38
C LEU A 161 -2.13 14.95 -9.44
N ASN A 162 -1.70 15.93 -10.23
CA ASN A 162 -0.70 15.70 -11.29
C ASN A 162 0.69 15.39 -10.72
N VAL A 163 1.10 16.13 -9.68
CA VAL A 163 2.35 15.85 -8.95
C VAL A 163 2.28 14.46 -8.31
N ALA A 164 1.13 14.10 -7.74
CA ALA A 164 0.93 12.77 -7.17
C ALA A 164 1.05 11.64 -8.20
N ARG A 165 0.52 11.82 -9.42
CA ARG A 165 0.66 10.85 -10.52
C ARG A 165 2.10 10.74 -10.98
N LEU A 166 2.82 11.86 -11.11
CA LEU A 166 4.24 11.85 -11.45
C LEU A 166 5.05 11.10 -10.39
N ALA A 167 4.84 11.39 -9.10
CA ALA A 167 5.47 10.67 -8.01
C ALA A 167 5.20 9.16 -8.07
N MET A 168 3.96 8.75 -8.33
CA MET A 168 3.60 7.35 -8.53
C MET A 168 4.37 6.71 -9.70
N ILE A 169 4.45 7.37 -10.85
CA ILE A 169 5.19 6.87 -12.03
C ILE A 169 6.67 6.69 -11.69
N LEU A 170 7.29 7.70 -11.07
CA LEU A 170 8.70 7.63 -10.66
C LEU A 170 8.96 6.49 -9.68
N LEU A 171 8.05 6.25 -8.73
CA LEU A 171 8.14 5.12 -7.80
C LEU A 171 8.00 3.78 -8.56
N LEU A 172 7.10 3.65 -9.54
CA LEU A 172 6.99 2.43 -10.35
C LEU A 172 8.22 2.17 -11.22
N LEU A 173 8.89 3.23 -11.69
CA LEU A 173 10.19 3.12 -12.36
C LEU A 173 11.29 2.72 -11.38
N ALA A 174 11.30 3.25 -10.15
CA ALA A 174 12.22 2.80 -9.11
C ALA A 174 12.01 1.31 -8.80
N ALA A 175 10.76 0.83 -8.74
CA ALA A 175 10.48 -0.60 -8.57
C ALA A 175 11.10 -1.48 -9.69
N LEU A 176 11.20 -0.95 -10.91
CA LEU A 176 11.84 -1.65 -12.03
C LEU A 176 13.36 -1.74 -11.81
N VAL A 177 14.00 -0.64 -11.41
CA VAL A 177 15.44 -0.62 -11.07
C VAL A 177 15.73 -1.54 -9.90
N GLN A 178 14.88 -1.50 -8.87
CA GLN A 178 14.97 -2.40 -7.72
C GLN A 178 14.80 -3.86 -8.10
N GLY A 179 13.92 -4.17 -9.05
CA GLY A 179 13.82 -5.50 -9.65
C GLY A 179 15.09 -5.90 -10.40
N GLY A 180 15.73 -4.94 -11.09
CA GLY A 180 17.04 -5.11 -11.72
C GLY A 180 18.10 -5.52 -10.71
N PHE A 181 18.24 -4.77 -9.62
CA PHE A 181 19.17 -5.09 -8.54
C PHE A 181 18.95 -6.49 -7.94
N ASP A 182 17.70 -6.96 -7.86
CA ASP A 182 17.41 -8.29 -7.33
C ASP A 182 17.72 -9.44 -8.31
N VAL A 183 17.52 -9.19 -9.60
CA VAL A 183 17.56 -10.21 -10.67
C VAL A 183 18.94 -10.34 -11.30
N LEU A 184 19.63 -9.23 -11.56
CA LEU A 184 20.93 -9.22 -12.25
C LEU A 184 22.00 -10.10 -11.57
N PRO A 185 22.23 -10.01 -10.24
CA PRO A 185 23.31 -10.78 -9.61
C PRO A 185 23.05 -12.29 -9.59
N THR A 186 21.78 -12.72 -9.61
CA THR A 186 21.41 -14.14 -9.43
C THR A 186 20.96 -14.82 -10.71
N GLN A 187 20.48 -14.04 -11.69
CA GLN A 187 19.73 -14.55 -12.84
C GLN A 187 20.17 -13.87 -14.15
N GLY A 188 21.29 -13.15 -14.15
CA GLY A 188 21.92 -12.61 -15.36
C GLY A 188 21.09 -11.55 -16.11
N GLY A 189 20.09 -10.96 -15.47
CA GLY A 189 19.31 -9.86 -16.05
C GLY A 189 18.28 -10.29 -17.12
N GLY A 190 17.86 -11.55 -17.13
CA GLY A 190 16.82 -12.00 -18.06
C GLY A 190 15.54 -11.16 -17.98
N VAL A 191 14.97 -10.81 -19.15
CA VAL A 191 13.79 -9.94 -19.27
C VAL A 191 12.58 -10.51 -18.51
N TRP A 192 12.32 -11.81 -18.63
CA TRP A 192 11.21 -12.46 -17.93
C TRP A 192 11.35 -12.41 -16.39
N PRO A 193 12.48 -12.83 -15.80
CA PRO A 193 12.74 -12.65 -14.37
C PRO A 193 12.56 -11.21 -13.88
N LEU A 194 13.06 -10.23 -14.65
CA LEU A 194 12.95 -8.81 -14.34
C LEU A 194 11.49 -8.35 -14.36
N LEU A 195 10.74 -8.71 -15.40
CA LEU A 195 9.33 -8.37 -15.54
C LEU A 195 8.51 -8.94 -14.37
N VAL A 196 8.71 -10.21 -14.03
CA VAL A 196 8.03 -10.86 -12.89
C VAL A 196 8.38 -10.15 -11.59
N ARG A 197 9.65 -9.81 -11.37
CA ARG A 197 10.09 -9.12 -10.14
C ARG A 197 9.52 -7.72 -10.05
N TRP A 198 9.58 -6.94 -11.13
CA TRP A 198 9.02 -5.60 -11.19
C TRP A 198 7.52 -5.61 -10.93
N LEU A 199 6.76 -6.49 -11.61
CA LEU A 199 5.32 -6.64 -11.38
C LEU A 199 5.01 -7.03 -9.94
N HIS A 200 5.81 -7.90 -9.32
CA HIS A 200 5.64 -8.27 -7.92
C HIS A 200 5.87 -7.09 -6.98
N LEU A 201 6.97 -6.35 -7.15
CA LEU A 201 7.29 -5.18 -6.33
C LEU A 201 6.27 -4.05 -6.51
N ALA A 202 5.85 -3.78 -7.75
CA ALA A 202 4.80 -2.82 -8.06
C ALA A 202 3.47 -3.24 -7.41
N ALA A 203 3.02 -4.48 -7.61
CA ALA A 203 1.79 -4.99 -7.02
C ALA A 203 1.84 -4.93 -5.48
N PHE A 204 2.95 -5.34 -4.88
CA PHE A 204 3.18 -5.23 -3.44
C PHE A 204 3.08 -3.78 -2.97
N GLY A 205 3.78 -2.86 -3.63
CA GLY A 205 3.82 -1.45 -3.27
C GLY A 205 2.45 -0.79 -3.33
N LEU A 206 1.75 -0.97 -4.44
CA LEU A 206 0.41 -0.41 -4.64
C LEU A 206 -0.61 -0.96 -3.63
N TRP A 207 -0.55 -2.26 -3.34
CA TRP A 207 -1.46 -2.89 -2.39
C TRP A 207 -1.18 -2.49 -0.94
N PHE A 208 0.08 -2.61 -0.51
CA PHE A 208 0.50 -2.30 0.85
C PHE A 208 0.26 -0.83 1.17
N GLY A 209 0.67 0.09 0.28
CA GLY A 209 0.40 1.51 0.46
C GLY A 209 -1.10 1.84 0.41
N GLY A 210 -1.90 1.12 -0.38
CA GLY A 210 -3.36 1.23 -0.34
C GLY A 210 -3.96 0.79 0.99
N ALA A 211 -3.42 -0.26 1.62
CA ALA A 211 -3.83 -0.69 2.96
C ALA A 211 -3.45 0.35 4.03
N VAL A 212 -2.22 0.87 3.99
CA VAL A 212 -1.75 1.97 4.86
C VAL A 212 -2.67 3.19 4.71
N TRP A 213 -3.01 3.56 3.48
CA TRP A 213 -3.90 4.68 3.22
C TRP A 213 -5.27 4.50 3.85
N ASN A 214 -5.92 3.35 3.64
CA ASN A 214 -7.23 3.11 4.23
C ASN A 214 -7.22 3.18 5.76
N ILE A 215 -6.25 2.51 6.39
CA ILE A 215 -6.21 2.32 7.84
C ILE A 215 -5.80 3.61 8.56
N PHE A 216 -4.76 4.29 8.07
CA PHE A 216 -4.13 5.41 8.79
C PHE A 216 -4.48 6.79 8.24
N ILE A 217 -5.09 6.87 7.05
CA ILE A 217 -5.34 8.15 6.37
C ILE A 217 -6.85 8.36 6.20
N THR A 218 -7.51 7.55 5.38
CA THR A 218 -8.96 7.67 5.08
C THR A 218 -9.80 7.57 6.34
N VAL A 219 -9.59 6.52 7.15
CA VAL A 219 -10.39 6.27 8.35
C VAL A 219 -10.29 7.42 9.36
N PRO A 220 -9.09 7.88 9.77
CA PRO A 220 -8.98 9.01 10.68
C PRO A 220 -9.47 10.33 10.08
N ALA A 221 -9.36 10.54 8.76
CA ALA A 221 -9.90 11.73 8.10
C ALA A 221 -11.44 11.75 8.09
N ALA A 222 -12.07 10.61 7.79
CA ALA A 222 -13.51 10.47 7.79
C ALA A 222 -14.11 10.64 9.20
N ARG A 223 -13.43 10.12 10.23
CA ARG A 223 -13.85 10.28 11.64
C ARG A 223 -13.84 11.72 12.13
N SER A 224 -12.97 12.58 11.57
CA SER A 224 -12.96 14.00 11.92
C SER A 224 -14.04 14.83 11.20
N ILE A 225 -14.69 14.28 10.18
CA ILE A 225 -15.65 14.99 9.33
C ILE A 225 -16.85 14.06 9.09
N VAL A 226 -17.58 13.74 10.16
CA VAL A 226 -18.67 12.76 10.09
C VAL A 226 -19.90 13.39 9.43
N SER A 227 -20.08 13.13 8.13
CA SER A 227 -21.28 13.53 7.38
C SER A 227 -21.57 12.55 6.24
N VAL A 228 -22.83 12.46 5.82
CA VAL A 228 -23.25 11.56 4.73
C VAL A 228 -22.46 11.80 3.43
N PRO A 229 -22.24 13.06 2.97
CA PRO A 229 -21.41 13.30 1.78
C PRO A 229 -19.96 12.79 1.91
N VAL A 230 -19.37 12.83 3.10
CA VAL A 230 -18.01 12.29 3.35
C VAL A 230 -18.02 10.76 3.27
N VAL A 231 -19.08 10.11 3.74
CA VAL A 231 -19.26 8.65 3.57
C VAL A 231 -19.33 8.28 2.10
N VAL A 232 -20.09 9.04 1.31
CA VAL A 232 -20.18 8.84 -0.14
C VAL A 232 -18.81 9.03 -0.80
N ALA A 233 -18.07 10.09 -0.44
CA ALA A 233 -16.73 10.35 -0.96
C ALA A 233 -15.77 9.18 -0.66
N ALA A 234 -15.70 8.76 0.60
CA ALA A 234 -14.85 7.65 1.03
C ALA A 234 -15.23 6.33 0.32
N GLY A 235 -16.54 6.06 0.20
CA GLY A 235 -17.06 4.89 -0.50
C GLY A 235 -16.69 4.86 -1.98
N GLN A 236 -16.79 5.99 -2.68
CA GLN A 236 -16.41 6.09 -4.10
C GLN A 236 -14.91 5.90 -4.33
N GLN A 237 -14.06 6.50 -3.49
CA GLN A 237 -12.61 6.30 -3.61
C GLN A 237 -12.25 4.82 -3.41
N LEU A 238 -12.89 4.17 -2.45
CA LEU A 238 -12.61 2.78 -2.18
C LEU A 238 -13.16 1.83 -3.24
N GLU A 239 -14.30 2.12 -3.89
CA GLU A 239 -14.76 1.30 -5.01
C GLU A 239 -13.72 1.25 -6.13
N ARG A 240 -13.09 2.39 -6.43
CA ARG A 240 -12.01 2.48 -7.42
C ARG A 240 -10.79 1.66 -6.98
N PHE A 241 -10.41 1.76 -5.71
CA PHE A 241 -9.34 0.93 -5.17
C PHE A 241 -9.67 -0.56 -5.27
N ARG A 242 -10.92 -0.97 -5.02
CA ARG A 242 -11.33 -2.37 -5.11
C ARG A 242 -11.16 -2.93 -6.52
N ILE A 243 -11.51 -2.14 -7.53
CA ILE A 243 -11.28 -2.52 -8.93
C ILE A 243 -9.78 -2.74 -9.18
N ALA A 244 -8.92 -1.85 -8.69
CA ALA A 244 -7.47 -2.01 -8.82
C ALA A 244 -6.98 -3.27 -8.06
N VAL A 245 -7.46 -3.51 -6.84
CA VAL A 245 -7.09 -4.67 -6.01
C VAL A 245 -7.45 -6.00 -6.68
N ARG A 246 -8.54 -6.07 -7.45
CA ARG A 246 -8.91 -7.26 -8.23
C ARG A 246 -7.86 -7.64 -9.28
N ILE A 247 -7.01 -6.71 -9.69
CA ILE A 247 -5.89 -6.96 -10.60
C ILE A 247 -4.61 -7.17 -9.78
N ILE A 248 -4.34 -6.28 -8.83
CA ILE A 248 -3.10 -6.26 -8.04
C ILE A 248 -2.91 -7.56 -7.23
N LEU A 249 -3.96 -8.07 -6.57
CA LEU A 249 -3.83 -9.29 -5.75
C LEU A 249 -3.49 -10.54 -6.57
N PRO A 250 -4.23 -10.86 -7.66
CA PRO A 250 -3.83 -11.95 -8.54
C PRO A 250 -2.42 -11.77 -9.09
N THR A 251 -2.03 -10.56 -9.51
CA THR A 251 -0.65 -10.29 -9.96
C THR A 251 0.37 -10.62 -8.87
N LEU A 252 0.15 -10.18 -7.64
CA LEU A 252 1.07 -10.43 -6.51
C LEU A 252 1.19 -11.93 -6.21
N ILE A 253 0.07 -12.65 -6.21
CA ILE A 253 0.02 -14.10 -5.96
C ILE A 253 0.74 -14.86 -7.08
N ILE A 254 0.38 -14.62 -8.34
CA ILE A 254 0.94 -15.32 -9.51
C ILE A 254 2.45 -15.06 -9.60
N THR A 255 2.87 -13.79 -9.54
CA THR A 255 4.30 -13.45 -9.59
C THR A 255 5.08 -13.98 -8.39
N GLY A 256 4.43 -14.10 -7.22
CA GLY A 256 4.99 -14.74 -6.04
C GLY A 256 5.24 -16.24 -6.24
N PHE A 257 4.27 -16.96 -6.81
CA PHE A 257 4.42 -18.38 -7.15
C PHE A 257 5.49 -18.60 -8.22
N ILE A 258 5.54 -17.77 -9.27
CA ILE A 258 6.57 -17.86 -10.31
C ILE A 258 7.97 -17.68 -9.69
N GLN A 259 8.14 -16.72 -8.77
CA GLN A 259 9.41 -16.54 -8.06
C GLN A 259 9.73 -17.72 -7.13
N ALA A 260 8.74 -18.23 -6.38
CA ALA A 260 8.91 -19.36 -5.47
C ALA A 260 9.33 -20.64 -6.22
N TYR A 261 8.71 -20.90 -7.38
CA TYR A 261 8.99 -22.05 -8.23
C TYR A 261 10.47 -22.19 -8.57
N ARG A 262 11.21 -21.09 -8.70
CA ARG A 262 12.63 -21.14 -9.04
C ARG A 262 13.53 -21.63 -7.90
N TYR A 263 13.02 -21.61 -6.67
CA TYR A 263 13.76 -22.08 -5.52
C TYR A 263 13.52 -23.56 -5.23
N VAL A 264 12.30 -24.05 -5.43
CA VAL A 264 11.88 -25.40 -5.01
C VAL A 264 11.44 -26.30 -6.17
N GLY A 265 11.28 -25.74 -7.37
CA GLY A 265 10.76 -26.45 -8.54
C GLY A 265 9.39 -27.07 -8.25
N LEU A 266 9.22 -28.33 -8.68
CA LEU A 266 8.07 -29.17 -8.34
C LEU A 266 8.33 -30.10 -7.15
N ASN A 267 9.50 -29.99 -6.51
CA ASN A 267 9.87 -30.89 -5.42
C ASN A 267 9.32 -30.36 -4.10
N VAL A 268 8.13 -30.85 -3.72
CA VAL A 268 7.47 -30.47 -2.46
C VAL A 268 8.29 -30.82 -1.22
N ASN A 269 9.16 -31.83 -1.29
CA ASN A 269 10.03 -32.18 -0.16
C ASN A 269 11.06 -31.08 0.12
N ALA A 270 11.42 -30.26 -0.88
CA ALA A 270 12.34 -29.13 -0.69
C ALA A 270 11.77 -28.05 0.24
N LEU A 271 10.44 -27.99 0.42
CA LEU A 271 9.77 -27.04 1.30
C LEU A 271 9.96 -27.32 2.79
N THR A 272 10.30 -28.55 3.17
CA THR A 272 10.50 -28.95 4.57
C THR A 272 11.90 -29.46 4.85
N ALA A 273 12.68 -29.77 3.80
CA ALA A 273 14.04 -30.31 3.91
C ALA A 273 15.11 -29.29 4.34
N SER A 274 14.82 -27.98 4.31
CA SER A 274 15.82 -26.94 4.64
C SER A 274 15.20 -25.74 5.35
N PRO A 275 15.99 -24.96 6.13
CA PRO A 275 15.53 -23.70 6.71
C PRO A 275 14.98 -22.72 5.65
N PHE A 276 15.59 -22.74 4.45
CA PHE A 276 15.13 -21.94 3.31
C PHE A 276 13.74 -22.38 2.82
N GLY A 277 13.51 -23.69 2.72
CA GLY A 277 12.19 -24.25 2.42
C GLY A 277 11.14 -23.87 3.45
N TRP A 278 11.47 -23.94 4.74
CA TRP A 278 10.56 -23.55 5.82
C TRP A 278 10.12 -22.09 5.73
N LEU A 279 11.03 -21.17 5.38
CA LEU A 279 10.69 -19.76 5.17
C LEU A 279 9.70 -19.59 4.00
N ILE A 280 9.88 -20.33 2.90
CA ILE A 280 8.92 -20.35 1.78
C ILE A 280 7.56 -20.86 2.26
N THR A 281 7.55 -21.98 3.00
CA THR A 281 6.32 -22.57 3.55
C THR A 281 5.58 -21.60 4.46
N ILE A 282 6.28 -20.94 5.40
CA ILE A 282 5.69 -19.93 6.27
C ILE A 282 5.08 -18.80 5.44
N LYS A 283 5.80 -18.31 4.42
CA LYS A 283 5.29 -17.25 3.54
C LYS A 283 4.03 -17.69 2.79
N LEU A 284 3.99 -18.93 2.28
CA LEU A 284 2.81 -19.49 1.63
C LEU A 284 1.62 -19.60 2.60
N ILE A 285 1.85 -20.02 3.84
CA ILE A 285 0.83 -20.05 4.90
C ILE A 285 0.31 -18.64 5.18
N LEU A 286 1.19 -17.65 5.33
CA LEU A 286 0.79 -16.24 5.55
C LEU A 286 -0.04 -15.69 4.39
N VAL A 287 0.31 -16.03 3.14
CA VAL A 287 -0.49 -15.68 1.95
C VAL A 287 -1.85 -16.38 1.98
N GLY A 288 -1.90 -17.66 2.36
CA GLY A 288 -3.15 -18.41 2.55
C GLY A 288 -4.05 -17.75 3.61
N ILE A 289 -3.48 -17.34 4.74
CA ILE A 289 -4.18 -16.58 5.80
C ILE A 289 -4.72 -15.27 5.24
N LEU A 290 -3.92 -14.52 4.46
CA LEU A 290 -4.41 -13.30 3.81
C LEU A 290 -5.62 -13.60 2.93
N ILE A 291 -5.53 -14.59 2.04
CA ILE A 291 -6.64 -14.99 1.15
C ILE A 291 -7.88 -15.31 1.97
N ILE A 292 -7.75 -16.12 3.04
CA ILE A 292 -8.86 -16.44 3.94
C ILE A 292 -9.45 -15.17 4.56
N VAL A 293 -8.63 -14.25 5.07
CA VAL A 293 -9.09 -12.96 5.61
C VAL A 293 -9.86 -12.17 4.54
N PHE A 294 -9.40 -12.12 3.29
CA PHE A 294 -10.11 -11.41 2.22
C PHE A 294 -11.42 -12.10 1.80
N LEU A 295 -11.49 -13.42 1.83
CA LEU A 295 -12.70 -14.17 1.52
C LEU A 295 -13.73 -14.10 2.65
N THR A 296 -13.28 -14.23 3.89
CA THR A 296 -14.12 -14.28 5.11
C THR A 296 -14.52 -12.92 5.61
N CYS A 297 -13.74 -11.88 5.30
CA CYS A 297 -14.10 -10.50 5.53
C CYS A 297 -14.72 -10.00 4.21
N PRO A 298 -16.05 -10.11 3.99
CA PRO A 298 -16.70 -9.39 2.92
C PRO A 298 -16.57 -7.93 3.29
N MET A 299 -15.45 -7.33 2.91
CA MET A 299 -14.94 -6.10 3.50
C MET A 299 -15.95 -4.94 3.35
N TRP A 300 -17.06 -5.11 2.59
CA TRP A 300 -17.96 -4.04 2.19
C TRP A 300 -19.47 -4.34 2.09
N ARG A 301 -20.02 -5.40 2.72
CA ARG A 301 -21.49 -5.45 2.96
C ARG A 301 -21.91 -5.23 4.42
N ALA A 302 -21.02 -5.41 5.41
CA ALA A 302 -21.39 -5.28 6.83
C ALA A 302 -20.35 -4.57 7.73
N CYS A 303 -19.13 -4.34 7.26
CA CYS A 303 -18.01 -3.93 8.13
C CYS A 303 -17.40 -2.57 7.78
N SER A 304 -18.14 -1.67 7.13
CA SER A 304 -17.71 -0.28 7.17
C SER A 304 -17.81 0.24 8.62
N PRO A 305 -16.80 0.99 9.06
CA PRO A 305 -16.77 1.54 10.39
C PRO A 305 -17.57 2.83 10.58
N ILE A 306 -18.21 3.33 9.52
CA ILE A 306 -19.12 4.46 9.62
C ILE A 306 -20.54 3.90 9.73
N SER A 307 -21.22 4.17 10.84
CA SER A 307 -22.63 3.83 11.02
C SER A 307 -23.45 4.41 9.86
N GLY A 308 -24.16 3.55 9.11
CA GLY A 308 -24.95 3.94 7.93
C GLY A 308 -24.39 3.48 6.57
N MET A 309 -23.27 2.75 6.53
CA MET A 309 -22.68 2.23 5.29
C MET A 309 -23.27 0.90 4.76
N CYS A 310 -24.39 0.43 5.30
CA CYS A 310 -25.15 -0.64 4.67
C CYS A 310 -26.02 -0.03 3.56
N LYS A 311 -25.67 -0.33 2.30
CA LYS A 311 -26.30 0.09 1.04
C LYS A 311 -26.47 1.60 0.87
N LEU A 312 -25.60 2.21 0.06
CA LEU A 312 -25.76 3.58 -0.46
C LEU A 312 -27.16 3.80 -1.08
N ASP A 313 -27.73 2.75 -1.67
CA ASP A 313 -29.06 2.71 -2.28
C ASP A 313 -30.19 3.05 -1.29
N GLU A 314 -30.03 2.73 0.00
CA GLU A 314 -31.01 3.03 1.06
C GLU A 314 -30.95 4.50 1.52
N LEU A 315 -29.82 5.18 1.31
CA LEU A 315 -29.69 6.62 1.60
C LEU A 315 -30.34 7.46 0.49
N TYR A 316 -30.22 7.05 -0.77
CA TYR A 316 -30.84 7.75 -1.90
C TYR A 316 -32.37 7.64 -1.91
N THR A 317 -32.93 6.54 -1.40
CA THR A 317 -34.39 6.35 -1.31
C THR A 317 -35.06 7.20 -0.21
N ARG A 318 -34.30 7.69 0.77
CA ARG A 318 -34.82 8.60 1.82
C ARG A 318 -34.82 10.07 1.43
N GLU A 319 -33.93 10.53 0.55
CA GLU A 319 -33.92 11.93 0.09
C GLU A 319 -34.97 12.22 -0.99
N GLN A 320 -35.61 11.17 -1.54
CA GLN A 320 -36.70 11.28 -2.52
C GLN A 320 -38.11 11.17 -1.93
N LYS A 321 -38.22 11.13 -0.59
CA LYS A 321 -39.49 11.28 0.15
C LYS A 321 -39.43 12.51 1.02
#